data_AF-A0A4Y2D875-F1
#
_entry.id   AF-A0A4Y2D875-F1
#
_cell.length_a   1.000
_cell.length_b   1.000
_cell.length_c   1.000
_cell.angle_alpha   90.00
_cell.angle_beta   90.00
_cell.angle_gamma   90.00
#
_symmetry.space_group_name_H-M   'P 1'
#
loop_
_entity.id
_entity.type
_entity.pdbx_description
1 polymer ?
#
loop_
_entity_poly.entity_id
_entity_poly.type
_entity_poly.pdbx_seq_one_letter_code
_entity_poly.pdbx_strand_id
1 'polypeptide(L)'
;MNIDDGVHGPVLVTCADSKKLLSDLLLSTAAYETLRENIQMNKFESKIDCNDCYNTVKEELEVPSVDIEASIELISTKSGDDSTQDDERTRTSFIESQMWDPTLSDAWEMARMEGNVYMIKDGVLSHTEYICGGNVKQIVLPK
;
A
#
# COMPACT_ATOMS: atom_id res chain seq x y z
N MET A 1 -9.60 31.66 15.74
CA MET A 1 -9.07 30.96 14.56
C MET A 1 -9.75 31.59 13.37
N ASN A 2 -8.98 32.08 12.39
CA ASN A 2 -9.53 32.81 11.25
C ASN A 2 -9.22 32.03 9.98
N ILE A 3 -10.19 31.94 9.08
CA ILE A 3 -9.99 31.40 7.73
C ILE A 3 -9.84 32.61 6.81
N ASP A 4 -8.79 32.63 6.01
CA ASP A 4 -8.61 33.62 4.96
C ASP A 4 -8.62 32.89 3.62
N ASP A 5 -9.59 33.23 2.77
CA ASP A 5 -9.72 32.69 1.43
C ASP A 5 -9.10 33.61 0.36
N GLY A 6 -8.54 34.75 0.76
CA GLY A 6 -7.97 35.77 -0.12
C GLY A 6 -9.00 36.59 -0.91
N VAL A 7 -10.30 36.35 -0.74
CA VAL A 7 -11.38 37.02 -1.47
C VAL A 7 -12.25 37.86 -0.52
N HIS A 8 -12.59 37.30 0.65
CA HIS A 8 -13.48 37.91 1.64
C HIS A 8 -12.71 38.43 2.87
N GLY A 9 -11.39 38.21 2.90
CA GLY A 9 -10.53 38.53 4.03
C GLY A 9 -10.72 37.56 5.20
N PRO A 10 -10.04 37.81 6.33
CA PRO A 10 -10.03 36.88 7.45
C PRO A 10 -11.39 36.80 8.14
N VAL A 11 -12.02 35.63 8.05
CA VAL A 11 -13.29 35.30 8.71
C VAL A 11 -13.02 34.58 10.03
N LEU A 12 -13.51 35.14 11.14
CA LEU A 12 -13.41 34.51 12.45
C LEU A 12 -14.32 33.29 12.56
N VAL A 13 -13.73 32.14 12.86
CA VAL A 13 -14.49 30.93 13.21
C VAL A 13 -14.96 31.04 14.66
N THR A 14 -16.26 31.05 14.88
CA THR A 14 -16.87 31.21 16.21
C THR A 14 -17.32 29.89 16.83
N CYS A 15 -17.88 28.97 16.02
CA CYS A 15 -18.34 27.65 16.44
C CYS A 15 -17.21 26.78 17.00
N ALA A 16 -17.45 26.12 18.13
CA ALA A 16 -16.47 25.26 18.79
C ALA A 16 -16.11 24.01 17.95
N ASP A 17 -17.11 23.36 17.35
CA ASP A 17 -16.89 22.18 16.50
C ASP A 17 -16.07 22.54 15.25
N SER A 18 -16.38 23.67 14.64
CA SER A 18 -15.62 24.17 13.48
C SER A 18 -14.17 24.52 13.84
N LYS A 19 -13.92 25.09 15.03
CA LYS A 19 -12.56 25.34 15.53
C LYS A 19 -11.78 24.04 15.72
N LYS A 20 -12.42 23.03 16.31
CA LYS A 20 -11.80 21.72 16.52
C LYS A 20 -11.46 21.06 15.19
N LEU A 21 -12.40 21.02 14.26
CA LEU A 21 -12.19 20.46 12.92
C LEU A 21 -11.02 21.14 12.19
N LEU A 22 -10.96 22.47 12.23
CA LEU A 22 -9.87 23.21 11.59
C LEU A 22 -8.52 22.94 12.26
N SER A 23 -8.49 22.81 13.59
CA SER A 23 -7.28 22.44 14.33
C SER A 23 -6.79 21.03 13.95
N ASP A 24 -7.69 20.06 13.88
CA ASP A 24 -7.37 18.68 13.50
C ASP A 24 -6.88 18.60 12.05
N LEU A 25 -7.47 19.40 11.15
CA LEU A 25 -7.04 19.51 9.76
C LEU A 25 -5.61 20.10 9.65
N LEU A 26 -5.30 21.15 10.41
CA LEU A 26 -3.94 21.72 10.40
C LEU A 26 -2.90 20.73 10.94
N LEU A 27 -3.24 20.01 12.02
CA LEU A 27 -2.35 19.00 12.60
C LEU A 27 -2.09 17.85 11.62
N SER A 28 -3.14 17.33 10.97
CA SER A 28 -3.02 16.27 9.97
C SER A 28 -2.26 16.74 8.72
N THR A 29 -2.44 17.99 8.29
CA THR A 29 -1.67 18.58 7.19
C THR A 29 -0.17 18.62 7.54
N ALA A 30 0.20 19.11 8.72
CA ALA A 30 1.60 19.13 9.14
C ALA A 30 2.20 17.72 9.24
N ALA A 31 1.46 16.75 9.79
CA ALA A 31 1.90 15.37 9.86
C ALA A 31 2.08 14.73 8.46
N TYR A 32 1.16 15.03 7.54
CA TYR A 32 1.23 14.56 6.16
C TYR A 32 2.45 15.14 5.42
N GLU A 33 2.72 16.43 5.57
CA GLU A 33 3.90 17.09 4.98
C GLU A 33 5.19 16.44 5.47
N THR A 34 5.34 16.24 6.79
CA THR A 34 6.50 15.55 7.38
C THR A 34 6.63 14.12 6.85
N LEU A 35 5.53 13.37 6.76
CA LEU A 35 5.56 12.01 6.21
C LEU A 35 5.98 12.01 4.74
N ARG A 36 5.46 12.95 3.94
CA ARG A 36 5.80 13.10 2.53
C ARG A 36 7.27 13.41 2.35
N GLU A 37 7.81 14.35 3.14
CA GLU A 37 9.23 14.69 3.15
C GLU A 37 10.09 13.48 3.54
N ASN A 38 9.71 12.74 4.59
CA ASN A 38 10.44 11.52 4.99
C ASN A 38 10.43 10.44 3.90
N ILE A 39 9.30 10.22 3.22
CA ILE A 39 9.22 9.26 2.11
C ILE A 39 10.07 9.73 0.92
N GLN A 40 10.06 11.03 0.60
CA GLN A 40 10.91 11.59 -0.46
C GLN A 40 12.39 11.48 -0.10
N MET A 41 12.78 11.83 1.12
CA MET A 41 14.15 11.70 1.64
C MET A 41 14.59 10.23 1.61
N ASN A 42 13.77 9.28 2.08
CA ASN A 42 14.06 7.84 2.00
C ASN A 42 14.22 7.37 0.55
N LYS A 43 13.50 7.97 -0.42
CA LYS A 43 13.65 7.70 -1.86
C LYS A 43 14.95 8.25 -2.45
N PHE A 44 15.57 9.24 -1.82
CA PHE A 44 16.88 9.78 -2.20
C PHE A 44 18.04 9.12 -1.42
N GLU A 45 17.87 8.79 -0.14
CA GLU A 45 18.85 8.02 0.64
C GLU A 45 19.01 6.60 0.10
N SER A 46 17.91 5.95 -0.32
CA SER A 46 17.96 4.67 -1.04
C SER A 46 18.61 4.75 -2.43
N LYS A 47 18.84 5.97 -2.94
CA LYS A 47 19.55 6.22 -4.22
C LYS A 47 21.01 6.60 -4.04
N ILE A 48 21.43 7.01 -2.84
CA ILE A 48 22.81 7.41 -2.53
C ILE A 48 23.68 6.21 -2.15
N ASP A 49 23.10 5.04 -1.84
CA ASP A 49 23.86 3.79 -1.62
C ASP A 49 24.18 3.02 -2.93
N CYS A 50 24.18 3.71 -4.06
CA CYS A 50 24.61 3.19 -5.36
C CYS A 50 25.37 4.28 -6.13
N ASN A 51 26.39 4.88 -5.52
CA ASN A 51 27.42 5.58 -6.27
C ASN A 51 28.43 4.56 -6.82
N ASP A 52 28.03 3.82 -7.86
CA ASP A 52 28.89 3.33 -8.95
C ASP A 52 28.07 2.48 -9.93
N CYS A 53 27.17 3.11 -10.70
CA CYS A 53 26.85 2.60 -12.05
C CYS A 53 26.11 3.64 -12.88
N TYR A 54 26.88 4.31 -13.74
CA TYR A 54 26.45 5.09 -14.90
C TYR A 54 25.69 6.40 -14.65
N ASN A 55 26.51 7.45 -14.59
CA ASN A 55 26.13 8.75 -15.11
C ASN A 55 25.70 8.67 -16.59
N THR A 56 24.68 9.47 -16.90
CA THR A 56 24.40 10.04 -18.22
C THR A 56 23.76 9.09 -19.23
N VAL A 57 22.43 9.13 -19.35
CA VAL A 57 21.75 9.73 -20.52
C VAL A 57 20.38 10.22 -20.06
N LYS A 58 20.27 11.54 -19.97
CA LYS A 58 19.02 12.27 -20.01
C LYS A 58 18.70 12.41 -21.50
N GLU A 59 17.84 11.55 -22.04
CA GLU A 59 17.29 11.70 -23.38
C GLU A 59 15.80 11.39 -23.31
N GLU A 60 15.02 12.36 -23.77
CA GLU A 60 13.57 12.34 -23.85
C GLU A 60 13.11 11.11 -24.65
N LEU A 61 12.25 10.28 -24.08
CA LEU A 61 11.45 9.35 -24.88
C LEU A 61 10.00 9.41 -24.42
N GLU A 62 9.22 10.07 -25.26
CA GLU A 62 7.76 10.01 -25.33
C GLU A 62 7.27 8.59 -25.11
N VAL A 63 6.27 8.46 -24.23
CA VAL A 63 5.59 7.21 -23.92
C VAL A 63 4.85 6.71 -25.15
N PRO A 64 5.16 5.52 -25.71
CA PRO A 64 4.18 4.78 -26.49
C PRO A 64 3.29 4.04 -25.48
N SER A 65 2.01 4.40 -25.47
CA SER A 65 0.97 3.63 -24.80
C SER A 65 0.87 2.24 -25.44
N VAL A 66 1.53 1.24 -24.85
CA VAL A 66 1.38 -0.17 -25.21
C VAL A 66 1.24 -0.99 -23.93
N ASP A 67 0.29 -1.91 -23.98
CA ASP A 67 -0.36 -2.67 -22.92
C ASP A 67 0.47 -3.07 -21.69
N ILE A 68 -0.09 -2.74 -20.53
CA ILE A 68 0.36 -3.13 -19.18
C ILE A 68 0.32 -4.65 -18.97
N GLU A 69 -0.42 -5.39 -19.81
CA GLU A 69 -0.58 -6.84 -19.70
C GLU A 69 0.69 -7.61 -20.07
N ALA A 70 1.53 -7.09 -20.98
CA ALA A 70 2.78 -7.74 -21.37
C ALA A 70 3.92 -7.54 -20.35
N SER A 71 3.80 -6.57 -19.43
CA SER A 71 4.84 -6.25 -18.45
C SER A 71 4.83 -7.17 -17.21
N ILE A 72 3.74 -7.93 -17.01
CA ILE A 72 3.62 -8.88 -15.89
C ILE A 72 4.26 -10.23 -16.24
N GLU A 73 4.42 -10.56 -17.52
CA GLU A 73 5.01 -11.83 -17.95
C GLU A 73 6.54 -11.88 -17.74
N LEU A 74 7.22 -10.72 -17.76
CA LEU A 74 8.68 -10.63 -17.61
C LEU A 74 9.18 -10.89 -16.18
N ILE A 75 8.31 -10.86 -15.17
CA ILE A 75 8.69 -11.11 -13.77
C ILE A 75 8.66 -12.62 -13.44
N SER A 76 8.17 -13.48 -14.33
CA SER A 76 7.97 -14.90 -14.03
C SER A 76 9.10 -15.83 -14.46
N THR A 77 10.16 -15.33 -15.11
CA THR A 77 11.24 -16.19 -15.66
C THR A 77 12.62 -16.00 -15.04
N LYS A 78 12.71 -15.47 -13.82
CA LYS A 78 13.99 -15.44 -13.09
C LYS A 78 13.84 -15.66 -11.59
N SER A 79 13.08 -16.69 -11.19
CA SER A 79 13.25 -17.25 -9.85
C SER A 79 14.48 -18.14 -9.89
N GLY A 80 15.62 -17.56 -9.53
CA GLY A 80 16.79 -18.34 -9.15
C GLY A 80 16.41 -19.28 -8.01
N ASP A 81 16.85 -20.52 -8.17
CA ASP A 81 16.60 -21.69 -7.34
C ASP A 81 17.38 -21.60 -6.01
N ASP A 82 17.25 -20.47 -5.30
CA ASP A 82 17.91 -20.18 -4.02
C ASP A 82 16.88 -19.60 -3.04
N SER A 83 15.75 -20.31 -2.86
CA SER A 83 14.88 -20.05 -1.72
C SER A 83 15.63 -20.47 -0.47
N THR A 84 16.16 -19.51 0.28
CA THR A 84 16.71 -19.77 1.61
C THR A 84 15.65 -20.48 2.46
N GLN A 85 16.04 -21.56 3.14
CA GLN A 85 15.18 -22.40 3.99
C GLN A 85 14.31 -21.60 4.98
N ASP A 86 14.77 -20.40 5.36
CA ASP A 86 14.11 -19.50 6.29
C ASP A 86 12.83 -18.84 5.74
N ASP A 87 12.78 -18.56 4.44
CA ASP A 87 11.61 -17.93 3.80
C ASP A 87 10.44 -18.91 3.70
N GLU A 88 10.74 -20.17 3.34
CA GLU A 88 9.74 -21.24 3.27
C GLU A 88 9.21 -21.61 4.66
N ARG A 89 10.10 -21.62 5.67
CA ARG A 89 9.72 -21.80 7.08
C ARG A 89 8.80 -20.69 7.57
N THR A 90 9.13 -19.43 7.25
CA THR A 90 8.32 -18.27 7.63
C THR A 90 6.95 -18.30 6.96
N ARG A 91 6.89 -18.61 5.66
CA ARG A 91 5.63 -18.74 4.92
C ARG A 91 4.74 -19.85 5.49
N THR A 92 5.32 -21.00 5.82
CA THR A 92 4.59 -22.13 6.44
C THR A 92 4.03 -21.74 7.81
N SER A 93 4.83 -21.08 8.65
CA SER A 93 4.39 -20.63 9.97
C SER A 93 3.23 -19.62 9.91
N PHE A 94 3.22 -18.76 8.90
CA PHE A 94 2.14 -17.81 8.67
C PHE A 94 0.83 -18.51 8.26
N ILE A 95 0.91 -19.48 7.34
CA ILE A 95 -0.25 -20.28 6.91
C ILE A 95 -0.83 -21.05 8.10
N GLU A 96 0.02 -21.68 8.91
CA GLU A 96 -0.42 -22.34 10.14
C GLU A 96 -1.11 -21.34 11.08
N SER A 97 -0.50 -20.17 11.32
CA SER A 97 -1.12 -19.15 12.18
C SER A 97 -2.50 -18.72 11.68
N GLN A 98 -2.70 -18.54 10.38
CA GLN A 98 -4.03 -18.26 9.79
C GLN A 98 -5.02 -19.42 9.97
N MET A 99 -4.56 -20.67 9.84
CA MET A 99 -5.42 -21.85 9.87
C MET A 99 -5.84 -22.23 11.30
N TRP A 100 -4.99 -21.94 12.28
CA TRP A 100 -5.24 -22.20 13.69
C TRP A 100 -5.99 -21.06 14.40
N ASP A 101 -6.14 -19.89 13.78
CA ASP A 101 -6.96 -18.80 14.30
C ASP A 101 -8.47 -19.16 14.17
N PRO A 102 -9.17 -19.40 15.30
CA PRO A 102 -10.58 -19.80 15.26
C PRO A 102 -11.48 -18.68 14.74
N THR A 103 -11.05 -17.41 14.80
CA THR A 103 -11.81 -16.26 14.30
C THR A 103 -11.85 -16.19 12.77
N LEU A 104 -10.96 -16.93 12.10
CA LEU A 104 -10.92 -17.05 10.64
C LEU A 104 -11.65 -18.29 10.12
N SER A 105 -12.23 -19.13 10.99
CA SER A 105 -12.91 -20.38 10.59
C SER A 105 -13.98 -20.15 9.52
N ASP A 106 -14.86 -19.17 9.74
CA ASP A 106 -15.94 -18.83 8.80
C ASP A 106 -15.37 -18.31 7.47
N ALA A 107 -14.28 -17.53 7.51
CA ALA A 107 -13.62 -17.02 6.32
C ALA A 107 -12.96 -18.14 5.50
N TRP A 108 -12.35 -19.12 6.15
CA TRP A 108 -11.84 -20.33 5.52
C TRP A 108 -12.95 -21.17 4.90
N GLU A 109 -14.11 -21.26 5.54
CA GLU A 109 -15.28 -21.96 4.99
C GLU A 109 -15.84 -21.22 3.77
N MET A 110 -16.01 -19.90 3.85
CA MET A 110 -16.44 -19.05 2.73
C MET A 110 -15.50 -19.16 1.54
N ALA A 111 -14.18 -19.22 1.77
CA ALA A 111 -13.20 -19.35 0.70
C ALA A 111 -13.21 -20.72 0.01
N ARG A 112 -13.68 -21.78 0.70
CA ARG A 112 -13.87 -23.12 0.11
C ARG A 112 -15.16 -23.24 -0.71
N MET A 113 -16.18 -22.46 -0.38
CA MET A 113 -17.50 -22.51 -1.04
C MET A 113 -17.62 -21.60 -2.28
N GLU A 114 -16.49 -21.28 -2.94
CA GLU A 114 -16.43 -20.39 -4.12
C GLU A 114 -17.02 -18.98 -3.87
N GLY A 115 -16.66 -18.37 -2.74
CA GLY A 115 -17.03 -16.97 -2.44
C GLY A 115 -16.13 -15.95 -3.15
N ASN A 116 -16.73 -14.92 -3.76
CA ASN A 116 -16.01 -13.83 -4.43
C ASN A 116 -15.16 -12.96 -3.46
N VAL A 117 -15.48 -13.04 -2.17
CA VAL A 117 -14.95 -12.16 -1.11
C VAL A 117 -13.71 -12.73 -0.46
N TYR A 118 -13.64 -14.05 -0.23
CA TYR A 118 -12.47 -14.70 0.34
C TYR A 118 -11.94 -15.77 -0.60
N MET A 119 -10.62 -15.83 -0.77
CA MET A 119 -9.97 -16.81 -1.62
C MET A 119 -8.72 -17.38 -0.96
N ILE A 120 -8.47 -18.66 -1.21
CA ILE A 120 -7.26 -19.36 -0.79
C ILE A 120 -6.30 -19.37 -1.99
N LYS A 121 -5.15 -18.71 -1.85
CA LYS A 121 -4.08 -18.73 -2.85
C LYS A 121 -2.79 -19.20 -2.21
N ASP A 122 -2.18 -20.24 -2.77
CA ASP A 122 -0.93 -20.83 -2.27
C ASP A 122 -0.97 -21.21 -0.77
N GLY A 123 -2.16 -21.61 -0.28
CA GLY A 123 -2.41 -21.92 1.12
C GLY A 123 -2.66 -20.72 2.02
N VAL A 124 -2.64 -19.50 1.50
CA VAL A 124 -2.89 -18.25 2.25
C VAL A 124 -4.31 -17.76 2.00
N LEU A 125 -5.00 -17.40 3.09
CA LEU A 125 -6.31 -16.76 3.04
C LEU A 125 -6.19 -15.28 2.66
N SER A 126 -6.96 -14.86 1.67
CA SER A 126 -7.03 -13.48 1.16
C SER A 126 -8.47 -13.00 1.08
N HIS A 127 -8.66 -11.69 1.24
CA HIS A 127 -9.93 -10.97 1.14
C HIS A 127 -9.91 -10.04 -0.08
N THR A 128 -11.02 -9.94 -0.79
CA THR A 128 -11.22 -8.99 -1.88
C THR A 128 -12.31 -8.00 -1.51
N GLU A 129 -11.98 -6.71 -1.54
CA GLU A 129 -12.92 -5.61 -1.28
C GLU A 129 -12.96 -4.62 -2.43
N TYR A 130 -14.11 -3.99 -2.66
CA TYR A 130 -14.22 -2.91 -3.64
C TYR A 130 -13.94 -1.56 -3.01
N ILE A 131 -12.79 -0.97 -3.31
CA ILE A 131 -12.32 0.32 -2.77
C ILE A 131 -12.07 1.28 -3.93
N CYS A 132 -12.62 2.49 -3.84
CA CYS A 132 -12.38 3.58 -4.80
C CYS A 132 -12.58 3.20 -6.28
N GLY A 133 -13.52 2.30 -6.59
CA GLY A 133 -13.78 1.92 -7.98
C GLY A 133 -13.05 0.66 -8.46
N GLY A 134 -12.28 -0.01 -7.59
CA GLY A 134 -11.52 -1.21 -7.97
C GLY A 134 -11.57 -2.30 -6.90
N ASN A 135 -11.35 -3.54 -7.32
CA ASN A 135 -11.20 -4.68 -6.41
C ASN A 135 -9.76 -4.71 -5.86
N VAL A 136 -9.62 -4.62 -4.54
CA VAL A 136 -8.37 -4.69 -3.81
C VAL A 136 -8.29 -6.04 -3.12
N LYS A 137 -7.22 -6.80 -3.39
CA LYS A 137 -6.92 -8.07 -2.73
C LYS A 137 -5.96 -7.83 -1.56
N GLN A 138 -6.29 -8.35 -0.40
CA GLN A 138 -5.52 -8.21 0.83
C GLN A 138 -5.31 -9.56 1.49
N ILE A 139 -4.16 -9.74 2.14
CA ILE A 139 -3.89 -10.93 2.95
C ILE A 139 -4.61 -10.76 4.29
N VAL A 140 -5.32 -11.80 4.73
CA VAL A 140 -5.99 -11.80 6.04
C VAL A 140 -4.95 -12.05 7.12
N LEU A 141 -4.89 -11.25 8.19
CA LEU A 141 -3.95 -11.51 9.27
C LEU A 141 -4.61 -12.33 10.39
N PRO A 142 -3.92 -13.34 10.95
CA PRO A 142 -4.38 -13.98 12.18
C PRO A 142 -4.28 -13.00 13.37
N LYS A 143 -5.13 -13.19 14.38
CA LYS A 143 -5.17 -12.39 15.61
C LYS A 143 -4.24 -12.88 16.71
#